data_AF-A0A8R2MA96-F1
#
_entry.id   AF-A0A8R2MA96-F1
#
_cell.length_a   1.000
_cell.length_b   1.000
_cell.length_c   1.000
_cell.angle_alpha   90.00
_cell.angle_beta   90.00
_cell.angle_gamma   90.00
#
_symmetry.space_group_name_H-M   'P 1'
#
loop_
_entity.id
_entity.type
_entity.pdbx_description
1 polymer ?
#
loop_
_entity_poly.entity_id
_entity_poly.type
_entity_poly.pdbx_seq_one_letter_code
_entity_poly.pdbx_strand_id
1 'polypeptide(L)'
;MTLINILIPVTQVIKAFCMKENASNLFKMRRDGLEAIYGVKWLTMCLIAVDHLISIVNSGPISDGYTSDRVVRSFFGLFLVHNDLFVDTFFFLSGLLTFSAFTTYEKLPNPFLIIFKRYIRLIVALAVVIFYVCAVHTYTGNGPLWNKLVDLEIELCRKNWWLNLLMINNYVDTENMCLIISWYIPCDFHFFVITVFWFSIYKKYPKAGLIAASVMFMIALSLPGIITYLYRLSAVQIFTIEFLVNPRGSHDLHVLYIKSHARYATYLVGVLFGFIFAKYKAEGKLNTVSKVRL
;
A
#
# COMPACT_ATOMS: atom_id res chain seq x y z
N MET A 1 10.44 -36.48 17.14
CA MET A 1 9.01 -36.69 17.42
C MET A 1 8.61 -35.76 18.55
N THR A 2 8.19 -34.54 18.23
CA THR A 2 7.53 -33.59 19.15
C THR A 2 6.89 -32.50 18.29
N LEU A 3 5.78 -32.87 17.63
CA LEU A 3 4.96 -32.01 16.78
C LEU A 3 3.73 -31.47 17.53
N ILE A 4 3.73 -31.55 18.86
CA ILE A 4 2.57 -31.24 19.70
C ILE A 4 3.02 -30.22 20.74
N ASN A 5 2.93 -28.94 20.40
CA ASN A 5 2.77 -27.81 21.33
C ASN A 5 2.43 -26.49 20.58
N ILE A 6 1.66 -26.59 19.48
CA ILE A 6 1.08 -25.43 18.79
C ILE A 6 -0.45 -25.48 18.98
N LEU A 7 -0.90 -25.72 20.20
CA LEU A 7 -2.29 -25.44 20.58
C LEU A 7 -2.26 -24.09 21.26
N ILE A 8 -2.58 -23.04 20.49
CA ILE A 8 -2.90 -21.73 21.07
C ILE A 8 -4.06 -21.99 22.04
N PRO A 9 -3.93 -21.67 23.33
CA PRO A 9 -4.99 -21.90 24.29
C PRO A 9 -6.27 -21.22 23.78
N VAL A 10 -7.42 -21.92 23.84
CA VAL A 10 -8.73 -21.35 23.45
C VAL A 10 -8.98 -20.03 24.17
N THR A 11 -8.50 -19.90 25.40
CA THR A 11 -8.51 -18.66 26.20
C THR A 11 -7.73 -17.51 25.56
N GLN A 12 -6.60 -17.75 24.88
CA GLN A 12 -5.89 -16.73 24.13
C GLN A 12 -6.65 -16.30 22.87
N VAL A 13 -7.28 -17.25 22.18
CA VAL A 13 -8.13 -16.94 21.02
C VAL A 13 -9.31 -16.08 21.44
N ILE A 14 -10.02 -16.44 22.51
CA ILE A 14 -11.14 -15.66 23.05
C ILE A 14 -10.70 -14.26 23.49
N LYS A 15 -9.54 -14.15 24.16
CA LYS A 15 -8.98 -12.84 24.55
C LYS A 15 -8.65 -11.96 23.34
N ALA A 16 -8.21 -12.54 22.22
CA ALA A 16 -7.94 -11.77 21.00
C ALA A 16 -9.19 -11.05 20.44
N PHE A 17 -10.41 -11.53 20.78
CA PHE A 17 -11.67 -10.90 20.41
C PHE A 17 -12.31 -10.05 21.53
N CYS A 18 -11.60 -9.84 22.66
CA CYS A 18 -12.11 -9.02 23.75
C CYS A 18 -12.20 -7.54 23.35
N MET A 19 -13.41 -7.04 23.12
CA MET A 19 -13.65 -5.66 22.70
C MET A 19 -13.09 -4.64 23.69
N LYS A 20 -13.22 -4.87 25.00
CA LYS A 20 -12.73 -3.95 26.03
C LYS A 20 -11.20 -3.81 26.00
N GLU A 21 -10.50 -4.94 25.94
CA GLU A 21 -9.03 -4.96 25.92
C GLU A 21 -8.51 -4.41 24.60
N ASN A 22 -9.11 -4.80 23.47
CA ASN A 22 -8.77 -4.27 22.15
C ASN A 22 -9.04 -2.75 22.05
N ALA A 23 -10.15 -2.25 22.58
CA ALA A 23 -10.44 -0.82 22.62
C ALA A 23 -9.42 -0.07 23.50
N SER A 24 -9.13 -0.57 24.70
CA SER A 24 -8.11 0.03 25.56
C SER A 24 -6.72 0.04 24.91
N ASN A 25 -6.36 -1.01 24.17
CA ASN A 25 -5.12 -1.09 23.42
C ASN A 25 -5.11 -0.16 22.19
N LEU A 26 -6.26 0.01 21.53
CA LEU A 26 -6.42 0.87 20.36
C LEU A 26 -6.24 2.35 20.73
N PHE A 27 -6.78 2.80 21.87
CA PHE A 27 -6.65 4.17 22.35
C PHE A 27 -5.32 4.45 23.06
N LYS A 28 -4.48 3.43 23.29
CA LYS A 28 -3.19 3.59 23.93
C LYS A 28 -2.15 4.08 22.92
N MET A 29 -1.72 5.33 23.06
CA MET A 29 -0.60 5.87 22.28
C MET A 29 0.71 5.19 22.66
N ARG A 30 1.41 4.63 21.66
CA ARG A 30 2.76 4.10 21.82
C ARG A 30 3.75 5.26 21.81
N ARG A 31 4.68 5.26 22.77
CA ARG A 31 5.76 6.27 22.86
C ARG A 31 7.07 5.70 22.35
N ASP A 32 7.12 5.36 21.07
CA ASP A 32 8.25 4.69 20.41
C ASP A 32 9.09 5.62 19.53
N GLY A 33 8.78 6.92 19.49
CA GLY A 33 9.44 7.93 18.65
C GLY A 33 8.90 8.00 17.22
N LEU A 34 7.80 7.29 16.91
CA LEU A 34 7.13 7.26 15.61
C LEU A 34 5.71 7.85 15.66
N GLU A 35 5.38 8.61 16.71
CA GLU A 35 4.04 9.15 16.96
C GLU A 35 3.58 10.05 15.81
N ALA A 36 4.45 10.97 15.38
CA ALA A 36 4.19 11.83 14.23
C ALA A 36 4.01 11.02 12.94
N ILE A 37 4.77 9.94 12.76
CA ILE A 37 4.68 9.05 11.59
C ILE A 37 3.32 8.33 11.56
N TYR A 38 2.79 7.91 12.71
CA TYR A 38 1.43 7.36 12.79
C TYR A 38 0.37 8.41 12.46
N GLY A 39 0.55 9.66 12.89
CA GLY A 39 -0.33 10.79 12.53
C GLY A 39 -0.33 11.08 11.03
N VAL A 40 0.85 11.14 10.41
CA VAL A 40 1.00 11.30 8.95
C VAL A 40 0.32 10.15 8.22
N LYS A 41 0.51 8.91 8.67
CA LYS A 41 -0.16 7.74 8.08
C LYS A 41 -1.67 7.87 8.11
N TRP A 42 -2.25 8.31 9.23
CA TRP A 42 -3.69 8.53 9.34
C TRP A 42 -4.17 9.62 8.36
N LEU A 43 -3.47 10.76 8.32
CA LEU A 43 -3.80 11.86 7.42
C LEU A 43 -3.72 11.43 5.94
N THR A 44 -2.68 10.70 5.55
CA THR A 44 -2.53 10.16 4.20
C THR A 44 -3.71 9.26 3.83
N MET A 45 -4.18 8.40 4.74
CA MET A 45 -5.34 7.54 4.48
C MET A 45 -6.64 8.34 4.31
N CYS A 46 -6.83 9.41 5.09
CA CYS A 46 -7.97 10.31 4.91
C CYS A 46 -7.93 11.00 3.55
N LEU A 47 -6.76 11.50 3.12
CA LEU A 47 -6.60 12.15 1.83
C LEU A 47 -6.87 11.20 0.66
N ILE A 48 -6.38 9.96 0.72
CA ILE A 48 -6.66 8.93 -0.29
C ILE A 48 -8.17 8.64 -0.37
N ALA A 49 -8.85 8.51 0.78
CA ALA A 49 -10.29 8.26 0.80
C ALA A 49 -11.10 9.42 0.20
N VAL A 50 -10.73 10.66 0.53
CA VAL A 50 -11.35 11.87 -0.04
C VAL A 50 -11.12 11.96 -1.54
N ASP A 51 -9.89 11.71 -2.00
CA ASP A 51 -9.56 11.72 -3.42
C ASP A 51 -10.37 10.68 -4.22
N HIS A 52 -10.46 9.44 -3.74
CA HIS A 52 -11.26 8.42 -4.40
C HIS A 52 -12.75 8.76 -4.42
N LEU A 53 -13.28 9.35 -3.33
CA LEU A 53 -14.67 9.82 -3.30
C LEU A 53 -14.90 10.90 -4.37
N ILE A 54 -14.01 11.89 -4.44
CA ILE A 54 -14.08 12.96 -5.46
C ILE A 54 -13.98 12.36 -6.86
N SER A 55 -13.06 11.42 -7.09
CA SER A 55 -12.88 10.74 -8.37
C SER A 55 -14.13 9.97 -8.80
N ILE A 56 -14.77 9.23 -7.90
CA ILE A 56 -16.00 8.48 -8.16
C ILE A 56 -17.17 9.41 -8.45
N VAL A 57 -17.29 10.54 -7.75
CA VAL A 57 -18.35 11.52 -8.01
C VAL A 57 -18.13 12.17 -9.39
N ASN A 58 -16.89 12.49 -9.75
CA ASN A 58 -16.55 13.12 -11.03
C ASN A 58 -16.51 12.15 -12.22
N SER A 59 -16.57 10.83 -12.00
CA SER A 59 -16.74 9.86 -13.09
C SER A 59 -18.19 9.77 -13.58
N GLY A 60 -19.14 10.33 -12.83
CA GLY A 60 -20.54 10.43 -13.18
C GLY A 60 -20.88 11.63 -14.08
N PRO A 61 -22.16 11.82 -14.43
CA PRO A 61 -22.60 12.97 -15.20
C PRO A 61 -22.36 14.30 -14.46
N ILE A 62 -21.66 15.24 -15.10
CA ILE A 62 -21.39 16.58 -14.56
C ILE A 62 -22.17 17.60 -15.39
N SER A 63 -23.03 18.40 -14.74
CA SER A 63 -23.82 19.45 -15.39
C SER A 63 -23.04 20.76 -15.60
N ASP A 64 -22.07 21.05 -14.74
CA ASP A 64 -21.21 22.24 -14.81
C ASP A 64 -19.73 21.84 -14.91
N GLY A 65 -19.32 21.45 -16.11
CA GLY A 65 -17.92 21.12 -16.42
C GLY A 65 -16.97 22.31 -16.23
N TYR A 66 -17.45 23.54 -16.44
CA TYR A 66 -16.61 24.74 -16.30
C TYR A 66 -16.20 24.99 -14.85
N THR A 67 -17.13 24.87 -13.90
CA THR A 67 -16.79 24.97 -12.48
C THR A 67 -15.91 23.81 -12.04
N SER A 68 -16.15 22.59 -12.53
CA SER A 68 -15.30 21.44 -12.23
C SER A 68 -13.85 21.67 -12.68
N ASP A 69 -13.65 22.12 -13.92
CA ASP A 69 -12.34 22.50 -14.46
C ASP A 69 -11.66 23.59 -13.62
N ARG A 70 -12.41 24.62 -13.19
CA ARG A 70 -11.88 25.69 -12.35
C ARG A 70 -11.44 25.18 -10.98
N VAL A 71 -12.18 24.25 -10.37
CA VAL A 71 -11.85 23.65 -9.07
C VAL A 71 -10.63 22.76 -9.19
N VAL A 72 -10.57 21.88 -10.20
CA VAL A 72 -9.43 20.99 -10.46
C VAL A 72 -8.13 21.79 -10.68
N ARG A 73 -8.21 22.93 -11.38
CA ARG A 73 -7.04 23.80 -11.63
C ARG A 73 -6.66 24.70 -10.45
N SER A 74 -7.44 24.71 -9.36
CA SER A 74 -7.06 25.43 -8.14
C SER A 74 -5.88 24.76 -7.45
N PHE A 75 -5.20 25.48 -6.56
CA PHE A 75 -4.07 24.92 -5.78
C PHE A 75 -4.47 23.63 -5.03
N PHE A 76 -5.62 23.65 -4.34
CA PHE A 76 -6.13 22.48 -3.63
C PHE A 76 -6.61 21.37 -4.56
N GLY A 77 -7.19 21.72 -5.72
CA GLY A 77 -7.58 20.75 -6.74
C GLY A 77 -6.38 19.99 -7.30
N LEU A 78 -5.32 20.70 -7.71
CA LEU A 78 -4.08 20.10 -8.20
C LEU A 78 -3.39 19.24 -7.13
N PHE A 79 -3.40 19.69 -5.87
CA PHE A 79 -2.87 18.90 -4.76
C PHE A 79 -3.61 17.57 -4.58
N LEU A 80 -4.94 17.56 -4.72
CA LEU A 80 -5.74 16.34 -4.59
C LEU A 80 -5.59 15.43 -5.81
N VAL A 81 -5.58 15.99 -7.02
CA VAL A 81 -5.44 15.24 -8.29
C VAL A 81 -4.08 14.54 -8.39
N HIS A 82 -3.03 15.03 -7.74
CA HIS A 82 -1.77 14.30 -7.55
C HIS A 82 -1.85 13.22 -6.46
N ASN A 83 -2.93 12.42 -6.50
CA ASN A 83 -3.19 11.35 -5.54
C ASN A 83 -2.11 10.26 -5.52
N ASP A 84 -1.35 10.16 -6.60
CA ASP A 84 -0.30 9.20 -6.82
C ASP A 84 0.83 9.40 -5.80
N LEU A 85 1.04 10.64 -5.35
CA LEU A 85 1.97 11.01 -4.29
C LEU A 85 1.49 10.54 -2.89
N PHE A 86 0.18 10.45 -2.65
CA PHE A 86 -0.34 9.94 -1.38
C PHE A 86 -0.08 8.44 -1.24
N VAL A 87 -0.24 7.68 -2.31
CA VAL A 87 0.09 6.25 -2.31
C VAL A 87 1.60 6.04 -2.15
N ASP A 88 2.42 6.90 -2.74
CA ASP A 88 3.87 6.90 -2.51
C ASP A 88 4.24 7.20 -1.06
N THR A 89 3.57 8.16 -0.43
CA THR A 89 3.73 8.42 1.00
C THR A 89 3.40 7.16 1.81
N PHE A 90 2.33 6.43 1.46
CA PHE A 90 2.01 5.15 2.09
C PHE A 90 3.13 4.11 1.93
N PHE A 91 3.68 3.94 0.72
CA PHE A 91 4.77 2.99 0.48
C PHE A 91 6.06 3.38 1.24
N PHE A 92 6.40 4.67 1.27
CA PHE A 92 7.49 5.20 2.08
C PHE A 92 7.30 4.84 3.57
N LEU A 93 6.12 5.13 4.13
CA LEU A 93 5.80 4.83 5.53
C LEU A 93 5.86 3.31 5.80
N SER A 94 5.39 2.48 4.86
CA SER A 94 5.45 1.02 4.96
C SER A 94 6.90 0.51 5.03
N GLY A 95 7.79 1.03 4.19
CA GLY A 95 9.21 0.72 4.22
C GLY A 95 9.89 1.13 5.52
N LEU A 96 9.63 2.36 5.99
CA LEU A 96 10.17 2.90 7.24
C LEU A 96 9.78 2.04 8.43
N LEU A 97 8.49 1.74 8.57
CA LEU A 97 7.96 0.95 9.67
C LEU A 97 8.43 -0.51 9.60
N THR A 98 8.51 -1.08 8.39
CA THR A 98 9.02 -2.44 8.19
C THR A 98 10.48 -2.55 8.67
N PHE A 99 11.35 -1.64 8.23
CA PHE A 99 12.75 -1.70 8.62
C PHE A 99 12.96 -1.39 10.11
N SER A 100 12.21 -0.42 10.66
CA SER A 100 12.24 -0.12 12.10
C SER A 100 11.80 -1.30 12.96
N ALA A 101 10.86 -2.13 12.47
CA ALA A 101 10.50 -3.37 13.14
C ALA A 101 11.60 -4.43 13.02
N PHE A 102 12.24 -4.56 11.85
CA PHE A 102 13.32 -5.52 11.62
C PHE A 102 14.54 -5.32 12.53
N THR A 103 14.86 -4.07 12.87
CA THR A 103 15.96 -3.75 13.78
C THR A 103 15.67 -4.13 15.23
N THR A 104 14.41 -4.36 15.60
CA THR A 104 14.03 -4.84 16.94
C THR A 104 14.34 -6.34 17.12
N TYR A 105 14.54 -7.08 16.03
CA TYR A 105 14.91 -8.49 16.09
C TYR A 105 16.43 -8.68 16.19
N GLU A 106 16.89 -9.25 17.31
CA GLU A 106 18.28 -9.70 17.47
C GLU A 106 18.64 -10.75 16.40
N LYS A 107 17.79 -11.77 16.28
CA LYS A 107 17.84 -12.78 15.21
C LYS A 107 16.54 -12.70 14.40
N LEU A 108 16.66 -12.58 13.08
CA LEU A 108 15.50 -12.57 12.21
C LEU A 108 14.77 -13.93 12.34
N PRO A 109 13.47 -13.95 12.68
CA PRO A 109 12.68 -15.17 12.60
C PRO A 109 12.71 -15.76 11.19
N ASN A 110 12.25 -17.00 11.03
CA ASN A 110 12.18 -17.64 9.72
C ASN A 110 11.50 -16.70 8.69
N PRO A 111 12.18 -16.32 7.58
CA PRO A 111 11.67 -15.40 6.57
C PRO A 111 10.27 -15.76 6.06
N PHE A 112 10.02 -17.05 5.83
CA PHE A 112 8.72 -17.56 5.38
C PHE A 112 7.64 -17.36 6.43
N LEU A 113 7.95 -17.52 7.72
CA LEU A 113 6.99 -17.28 8.79
C LEU A 113 6.62 -15.80 8.91
N ILE A 114 7.59 -14.90 8.71
CA ILE A 114 7.35 -13.44 8.72
C ILE A 114 6.45 -13.04 7.53
N ILE A 115 6.75 -13.56 6.34
CA ILE A 115 5.95 -13.36 5.13
C ILE A 115 4.53 -13.90 5.34
N PHE A 116 4.40 -15.13 5.85
CA PHE A 116 3.11 -15.77 6.10
C PHE A 116 2.26 -14.98 7.10
N LYS A 117 2.84 -14.49 8.20
CA LYS A 117 2.13 -13.65 9.17
C LYS A 117 1.61 -12.35 8.55
N ARG A 118 2.40 -11.69 7.70
CA ARG A 118 1.93 -10.49 6.99
C ARG A 118 0.85 -10.84 5.96
N TYR A 119 1.02 -11.93 5.21
CA TYR A 119 0.04 -12.42 4.25
C TYR A 119 -1.31 -12.66 4.92
N ILE A 120 -1.37 -13.42 6.02
CA ILE A 120 -2.62 -13.68 6.76
C ILE A 120 -3.25 -12.38 7.28
N ARG A 121 -2.45 -11.42 7.74
CA ARG A 121 -2.97 -10.12 8.20
C ARG A 121 -3.65 -9.34 7.06
N LEU A 122 -3.09 -9.34 5.86
CA LEU A 122 -3.63 -8.61 4.71
C LEU A 122 -4.83 -9.34 4.09
N ILE A 123 -4.71 -10.65 3.91
CA ILE A 123 -5.69 -11.47 3.21
C ILE A 123 -7.03 -11.53 3.93
N VAL A 124 -7.03 -11.59 5.27
CA VAL A 124 -8.27 -11.71 6.06
C VAL A 124 -9.13 -10.48 5.87
N ALA A 125 -8.55 -9.29 5.97
CA ALA A 125 -9.28 -8.04 5.75
C ALA A 125 -9.75 -7.92 4.29
N LEU A 126 -8.88 -8.23 3.33
CA LEU A 126 -9.21 -8.15 1.90
C LEU A 126 -10.32 -9.14 1.51
N ALA A 127 -10.30 -10.36 2.04
CA ALA A 127 -11.32 -11.37 1.77
C ALA A 127 -12.71 -10.94 2.28
N VAL A 128 -12.79 -10.26 3.42
CA VAL A 128 -14.07 -9.71 3.93
C VAL A 128 -14.61 -8.63 2.98
N VAL A 129 -13.75 -7.74 2.48
CA VAL A 129 -14.16 -6.70 1.52
C VAL A 129 -14.60 -7.30 0.19
N ILE A 130 -13.86 -8.28 -0.33
CA ILE A 130 -14.22 -9.01 -1.55
C ILE A 130 -15.56 -9.73 -1.37
N PHE A 131 -15.76 -10.42 -0.24
CA PHE A 131 -17.04 -11.06 0.07
C PHE A 131 -18.18 -10.06 0.08
N TYR A 132 -18.00 -8.92 0.75
CA TYR A 132 -18.98 -7.83 0.76
C TYR A 132 -19.29 -7.35 -0.66
N VAL A 133 -18.28 -7.12 -1.50
CA VAL A 133 -18.49 -6.69 -2.89
C VAL A 133 -19.23 -7.75 -3.71
N CYS A 134 -18.83 -9.01 -3.64
CA CYS A 134 -19.45 -10.08 -4.42
C CYS A 134 -20.91 -10.39 -4.02
N ALA A 135 -21.22 -10.30 -2.73
CA ALA A 135 -22.46 -10.85 -2.15
C ALA A 135 -23.45 -9.79 -1.62
N VAL A 136 -22.95 -8.66 -1.13
CA VAL A 136 -23.77 -7.69 -0.35
C VAL A 136 -23.92 -6.36 -1.08
N HIS A 137 -22.89 -5.90 -1.80
CA HIS A 137 -22.79 -4.53 -2.30
C HIS A 137 -23.95 -4.11 -3.22
N THR A 138 -24.53 -5.01 -4.02
CA THR A 138 -25.70 -4.66 -4.86
C THR A 138 -26.90 -4.14 -4.02
N TYR A 139 -27.05 -4.62 -2.78
CA TYR A 139 -28.18 -4.30 -1.91
C TYR A 139 -27.97 -3.12 -0.96
N THR A 140 -26.80 -2.47 -0.96
CA THR A 140 -26.45 -1.44 0.04
C THR A 140 -26.60 -0.01 -0.44
N GLY A 141 -26.98 0.21 -1.69
CA GLY A 141 -27.23 1.54 -2.23
C GLY A 141 -28.53 1.62 -3.02
N ASN A 142 -28.81 2.83 -3.48
CA ASN A 142 -30.05 3.18 -4.15
C ASN A 142 -29.79 4.28 -5.20
N GLY A 143 -30.74 4.45 -6.12
CA GLY A 143 -30.71 5.50 -7.13
C GLY A 143 -30.54 4.99 -8.56
N PRO A 144 -30.82 5.83 -9.56
CA PRO A 144 -30.92 5.42 -10.97
C PRO A 144 -29.59 4.96 -11.59
N LEU A 145 -28.46 5.38 -11.00
CA LEU A 145 -27.12 5.00 -11.47
C LEU A 145 -26.46 3.89 -10.65
N TRP A 146 -27.09 3.44 -9.55
CA TRP A 146 -26.46 2.54 -8.59
C TRP A 146 -25.95 1.26 -9.24
N ASN A 147 -26.85 0.47 -9.83
CA ASN A 147 -26.53 -0.80 -10.49
C ASN A 147 -25.49 -0.59 -11.61
N LYS A 148 -25.64 0.48 -12.40
CA LYS A 148 -24.67 0.80 -13.47
C LYS A 148 -23.25 1.01 -12.94
N LEU A 149 -23.10 1.61 -11.75
CA LEU A 149 -21.79 1.89 -11.15
C LEU A 149 -21.20 0.67 -10.45
N VAL A 150 -22.02 -0.14 -9.76
CA VAL A 150 -21.52 -1.25 -8.93
C VAL A 150 -21.45 -2.59 -9.65
N ASP A 151 -22.33 -2.86 -10.62
CA ASP A 151 -22.45 -4.19 -11.24
C ASP A 151 -21.16 -4.60 -11.95
N LEU A 152 -20.48 -3.67 -12.63
CA LEU A 152 -19.19 -3.94 -13.26
C LEU A 152 -18.16 -4.44 -12.23
N GLU A 153 -18.06 -3.76 -11.09
CA GLU A 153 -17.10 -4.13 -10.05
C GLU A 153 -17.46 -5.49 -9.42
N ILE A 154 -18.75 -5.75 -9.21
CA ILE A 154 -19.27 -7.01 -8.68
C ILE A 154 -18.90 -8.18 -9.60
N GLU A 155 -19.17 -8.05 -10.91
CA GLU A 155 -18.91 -9.11 -11.88
C GLU A 155 -17.41 -9.38 -12.06
N LEU A 156 -16.59 -8.33 -12.11
CA LEU A 156 -15.14 -8.46 -12.14
C LEU A 156 -14.61 -9.12 -10.85
N CYS A 157 -15.21 -8.81 -9.69
CA CYS A 157 -14.86 -9.48 -8.45
C CYS A 157 -15.28 -10.94 -8.39
N ARG A 158 -16.46 -11.30 -8.89
CA ARG A 158 -16.88 -12.71 -9.00
C ARG A 158 -15.95 -13.52 -9.91
N LYS A 159 -15.44 -12.90 -10.99
CA LYS A 159 -14.48 -13.52 -11.91
C LYS A 159 -13.08 -13.66 -11.31
N ASN A 160 -12.56 -12.60 -10.70
CA ASN A 160 -11.12 -12.43 -10.43
C ASN A 160 -10.75 -12.23 -8.94
N TRP A 161 -11.65 -12.50 -7.99
CA TRP A 161 -11.35 -12.43 -6.55
C TRP A 161 -10.10 -13.22 -6.15
N TRP A 162 -9.88 -14.38 -6.77
CA TRP A 162 -8.77 -15.28 -6.43
C TRP A 162 -7.40 -14.66 -6.73
N LEU A 163 -7.30 -13.77 -7.73
CA LEU A 163 -6.07 -13.04 -8.04
C LEU A 163 -5.67 -12.07 -6.92
N ASN A 164 -6.65 -11.44 -6.27
CA ASN A 164 -6.40 -10.62 -5.09
C ASN A 164 -5.91 -11.50 -3.94
N LEU A 165 -6.47 -12.71 -3.80
CA LEU A 165 -6.05 -13.60 -2.72
C LEU A 165 -4.62 -14.12 -2.90
N LEU A 166 -4.21 -14.32 -4.14
CA LEU A 166 -2.84 -14.67 -4.49
C LEU A 166 -1.89 -13.47 -4.49
N MET A 167 -2.39 -12.24 -4.27
CA MET A 167 -1.63 -10.98 -4.32
C MET A 167 -0.99 -10.71 -5.70
N ILE A 168 -1.62 -11.13 -6.79
CA ILE A 168 -1.08 -11.00 -8.17
C ILE A 168 -2.03 -10.22 -9.11
N ASN A 169 -3.11 -9.67 -8.59
CA ASN A 169 -4.12 -8.93 -9.37
C ASN A 169 -3.56 -7.68 -10.07
N ASN A 170 -2.40 -7.18 -9.65
CA ASN A 170 -1.73 -6.05 -10.29
C ASN A 170 -0.81 -6.46 -11.46
N TYR A 171 -0.64 -7.76 -11.71
CA TYR A 171 0.14 -8.30 -12.82
C TYR A 171 -0.69 -9.12 -13.82
N VAL A 172 -1.70 -9.85 -13.33
CA VAL A 172 -2.52 -10.77 -14.14
C VAL A 172 -3.90 -10.19 -14.35
N ASP A 173 -4.40 -10.26 -15.59
CA ASP A 173 -5.74 -9.80 -16.02
C ASP A 173 -6.12 -8.41 -15.46
N THR A 174 -5.19 -7.45 -15.59
CA THR A 174 -5.28 -6.15 -14.88
C THR A 174 -6.46 -5.29 -15.34
N GLU A 175 -6.90 -5.44 -16.59
CA GLU A 175 -8.10 -4.78 -17.12
C GLU A 175 -9.37 -5.23 -16.35
N ASN A 176 -9.42 -6.50 -15.98
CA ASN A 176 -10.54 -7.13 -15.27
C ASN A 176 -10.27 -7.29 -13.76
N MET A 177 -9.42 -6.44 -13.18
CA MET A 177 -9.04 -6.51 -11.77
C MET A 177 -10.26 -6.39 -10.84
N CYS A 178 -10.39 -7.32 -9.90
CA CYS A 178 -11.31 -7.15 -8.77
C CYS A 178 -10.77 -6.10 -7.79
N LEU A 179 -11.61 -5.15 -7.42
CA LEU A 179 -11.29 -3.98 -6.61
C LEU A 179 -10.13 -3.19 -7.20
N ILE A 180 -10.39 -2.39 -8.25
CA ILE A 180 -9.31 -1.62 -8.90
C ILE A 180 -8.47 -0.83 -7.89
N ILE A 181 -9.09 -0.22 -6.87
CA ILE A 181 -8.43 0.56 -5.82
C ILE A 181 -7.53 -0.30 -4.91
N SER A 182 -7.70 -1.62 -4.86
CA SER A 182 -6.90 -2.53 -4.01
C SER A 182 -5.48 -2.77 -4.53
N TRP A 183 -5.13 -2.30 -5.74
CA TRP A 183 -3.86 -2.56 -6.43
C TRP A 183 -2.60 -2.29 -5.59
N TYR A 184 -2.66 -1.39 -4.60
CA TYR A 184 -1.52 -1.06 -3.75
C TYR A 184 -1.18 -2.17 -2.74
N ILE A 185 -2.17 -3.02 -2.38
CA ILE A 185 -2.00 -4.11 -1.42
C ILE A 185 -1.00 -5.17 -1.93
N PRO A 186 -1.13 -5.73 -3.15
CA PRO A 186 -0.12 -6.65 -3.68
C PRO A 186 1.23 -5.96 -3.88
N CYS A 187 1.28 -4.68 -4.27
CA CYS A 187 2.53 -3.92 -4.33
C CYS A 187 3.27 -3.91 -2.99
N ASP A 188 2.58 -3.50 -1.93
CA ASP A 188 3.11 -3.45 -0.57
C ASP A 188 3.58 -4.84 -0.08
N PHE A 189 2.82 -5.90 -0.41
CA PHE A 189 3.21 -7.27 -0.10
C PHE A 189 4.46 -7.71 -0.87
N HIS A 190 4.56 -7.44 -2.18
CA HIS A 190 5.74 -7.73 -2.98
C HIS A 190 6.98 -7.01 -2.45
N PHE A 191 6.85 -5.73 -2.10
CA PHE A 191 7.93 -4.94 -1.52
C PHE A 191 8.43 -5.57 -0.22
N PHE A 192 7.50 -6.00 0.64
CA PHE A 192 7.86 -6.69 1.86
C PHE A 192 8.60 -8.00 1.62
N VAL A 193 8.09 -8.84 0.72
CA VAL A 193 8.69 -10.15 0.41
C VAL A 193 10.13 -9.96 -0.08
N ILE A 194 10.34 -9.09 -1.07
CA ILE A 194 11.67 -8.77 -1.59
C ILE A 194 12.56 -8.22 -0.46
N THR A 195 12.01 -7.36 0.39
CA THR A 195 12.74 -6.76 1.52
C THR A 195 13.18 -7.77 2.56
N VAL A 196 12.31 -8.70 2.93
CA VAL A 196 12.64 -9.80 3.84
C VAL A 196 13.79 -10.63 3.28
N PHE A 197 13.78 -10.95 1.98
CA PHE A 197 14.83 -11.76 1.37
C PHE A 197 16.20 -11.07 1.38
N TRP A 198 16.31 -9.85 0.84
CA TRP A 198 17.62 -9.18 0.84
C TRP A 198 18.09 -8.82 2.24
N PHE A 199 17.17 -8.51 3.16
CA PHE A 199 17.52 -8.27 4.57
C PHE A 199 18.01 -9.54 5.28
N SER A 200 17.44 -10.70 4.95
CA SER A 200 17.93 -12.01 5.43
C SER A 200 19.36 -12.26 4.97
N ILE A 201 19.68 -11.92 3.71
CA ILE A 201 21.04 -11.97 3.18
C ILE A 201 21.93 -10.99 3.94
N TYR A 202 21.50 -9.76 4.19
CA TYR A 202 22.25 -8.76 4.97
C TYR A 202 22.60 -9.26 6.38
N LYS A 203 21.67 -9.90 7.08
CA LYS A 203 21.92 -10.44 8.43
C LYS A 203 22.97 -11.56 8.44
N LYS A 204 23.07 -12.35 7.37
CA LYS A 204 24.04 -13.45 7.24
C LYS A 204 25.38 -13.00 6.62
N TYR A 205 25.31 -12.11 5.63
CA TYR A 205 26.41 -11.61 4.82
C TYR A 205 26.22 -10.10 4.56
N PRO A 206 26.66 -9.22 5.49
CA PRO A 206 26.37 -7.78 5.42
C PRO A 206 26.78 -7.12 4.11
N LYS A 207 27.97 -7.44 3.57
CA LYS A 207 28.44 -6.90 2.28
C LYS A 207 27.54 -7.30 1.11
N ALA A 208 27.17 -8.58 1.03
CA ALA A 208 26.31 -9.09 -0.03
C ALA A 208 24.89 -8.51 0.05
N GLY A 209 24.35 -8.37 1.27
CA GLY A 209 23.04 -7.76 1.47
C GLY A 209 23.01 -6.27 1.11
N LEU A 210 24.07 -5.51 1.42
CA LEU A 210 24.20 -4.12 0.99
C LEU A 210 24.30 -4.00 -0.54
N ILE A 211 25.10 -4.85 -1.19
CA ILE A 211 25.18 -4.88 -2.66
C ILE A 211 23.80 -5.20 -3.26
N ALA A 212 23.10 -6.21 -2.74
CA ALA A 212 21.76 -6.57 -3.20
C ALA A 212 20.77 -5.40 -3.03
N ALA A 213 20.77 -4.74 -1.86
CA ALA A 213 19.92 -3.58 -1.61
C ALA A 213 20.22 -2.42 -2.58
N SER A 214 21.50 -2.10 -2.79
CA SER A 214 21.91 -1.03 -3.72
C SER A 214 21.52 -1.33 -5.17
N VAL A 215 21.73 -2.56 -5.63
CA VAL A 215 21.33 -2.99 -6.99
C VAL A 215 19.82 -2.89 -7.15
N MET A 216 19.05 -3.39 -6.19
CA MET A 216 17.59 -3.29 -6.22
C MET A 216 17.10 -1.84 -6.20
N PHE A 217 17.76 -0.95 -5.46
CA PHE A 217 17.44 0.47 -5.45
C PHE A 217 17.69 1.12 -6.81
N MET A 218 18.84 0.86 -7.44
CA MET A 218 19.16 1.42 -8.76
C MET A 218 18.20 0.93 -9.84
N ILE A 219 17.82 -0.36 -9.80
CA ILE A 219 16.81 -0.92 -10.70
C ILE A 219 15.47 -0.24 -10.46
N ALA A 220 15.00 -0.20 -9.21
CA ALA A 220 13.70 0.38 -8.87
C ALA A 220 13.60 1.88 -9.22
N LEU A 221 14.71 2.62 -9.12
CA LEU A 221 14.77 4.04 -9.44
C LEU A 221 14.75 4.31 -10.95
N SER A 222 15.46 3.49 -11.74
CA SER A 222 15.61 3.70 -13.19
C SER A 222 14.45 3.11 -14.00
N LEU A 223 13.88 2.00 -13.55
CA LEU A 223 12.88 1.24 -14.30
C LEU A 223 11.61 2.04 -14.67
N PRO A 224 11.01 2.86 -13.79
CA PRO A 224 9.85 3.68 -14.17
C PRO A 224 10.17 4.66 -15.30
N GLY A 225 11.35 5.28 -15.27
CA GLY A 225 11.81 6.19 -16.33
C GLY A 225 12.06 5.48 -17.66
N ILE A 226 12.64 4.28 -17.60
CA ILE A 226 12.84 3.43 -18.79
C ILE A 226 11.49 3.04 -19.41
N ILE A 227 10.54 2.58 -18.60
CA ILE A 227 9.19 2.23 -19.06
C ILE A 227 8.50 3.45 -19.66
N THR A 228 8.54 4.60 -18.98
CA THR A 228 7.97 5.85 -19.47
C THR A 228 8.53 6.23 -20.84
N TYR A 229 9.84 6.13 -21.04
CA TYR A 229 10.49 6.41 -22.32
C TYR A 229 10.09 5.42 -23.42
N LEU A 230 10.14 4.10 -23.14
CA LEU A 230 9.85 3.06 -24.13
C LEU A 230 8.40 3.08 -24.60
N TYR A 231 7.46 3.31 -23.69
CA TYR A 231 6.02 3.34 -23.98
C TYR A 231 5.50 4.75 -24.31
N ARG A 232 6.38 5.77 -24.34
CA ARG A 232 6.04 7.19 -24.62
C ARG A 232 4.93 7.71 -23.70
N LEU A 233 5.00 7.34 -22.42
CA LEU A 233 4.04 7.75 -21.40
C LEU A 233 4.30 9.19 -20.97
N SER A 234 3.32 9.81 -20.32
CA SER A 234 3.51 11.10 -19.66
C SER A 234 4.47 10.98 -18.48
N ALA A 235 5.27 12.02 -18.22
CA ALA A 235 6.21 12.03 -17.10
C ALA A 235 5.53 12.00 -15.72
N VAL A 236 4.26 12.41 -15.68
CA VAL A 236 3.37 12.35 -14.51
C VAL A 236 2.10 11.62 -14.92
N GLN A 237 1.48 10.90 -13.99
CA GLN A 237 0.17 10.32 -14.23
C GLN A 237 -0.86 11.45 -14.34
N ILE A 238 -1.54 11.53 -15.48
CA ILE A 238 -2.57 12.55 -15.72
C ILE A 238 -3.94 11.91 -15.53
N PHE A 239 -4.65 12.32 -14.48
CA PHE A 239 -6.02 11.88 -14.21
C PHE A 239 -7.02 12.71 -15.01
N THR A 240 -7.11 12.43 -16.31
CA THR A 240 -8.08 13.08 -17.21
C THR A 240 -9.51 12.64 -16.90
N ILE A 241 -10.51 13.36 -17.42
CA ILE A 241 -11.91 12.93 -17.35
C ILE A 241 -12.09 11.52 -17.97
N GLU A 242 -11.39 11.24 -19.07
CA GLU A 242 -11.40 9.91 -19.70
C GLU A 242 -10.91 8.82 -18.73
N PHE A 243 -9.83 9.08 -17.99
CA PHE A 243 -9.36 8.18 -16.95
C PHE A 243 -10.38 8.03 -15.82
N LEU A 244 -11.02 9.11 -15.37
CA LEU A 244 -12.00 9.03 -14.28
C LEU A 244 -13.22 8.20 -14.69
N VAL A 245 -13.71 8.34 -15.92
CA VAL A 245 -14.85 7.60 -16.45
C VAL A 245 -14.50 6.13 -16.71
N ASN A 246 -13.31 5.84 -17.24
CA ASN A 246 -12.87 4.49 -17.56
C ASN A 246 -11.39 4.26 -17.20
N PRO A 247 -11.06 4.11 -15.90
CA PRO A 247 -9.67 3.90 -15.48
C PRO A 247 -9.12 2.58 -16.02
N ARG A 248 -9.99 1.58 -16.22
CA ARG A 248 -9.65 0.25 -16.75
C ARG A 248 -9.22 0.27 -18.21
N GLY A 249 -9.58 1.28 -18.98
CA GLY A 249 -9.10 1.47 -20.35
C GLY A 249 -7.74 2.17 -20.43
N SER A 250 -7.21 2.69 -19.32
CA SER A 250 -5.97 3.47 -19.34
C SER A 250 -4.74 2.60 -19.54
N HIS A 251 -4.00 2.85 -20.62
CA HIS A 251 -2.75 2.16 -20.91
C HIS A 251 -1.70 2.42 -19.82
N ASP A 252 -1.53 3.69 -19.42
CA ASP A 252 -0.60 4.14 -18.39
C ASP A 252 -0.84 3.43 -17.05
N LEU A 253 -2.12 3.19 -16.72
CA LEU A 253 -2.51 2.45 -15.52
C LEU A 253 -1.89 1.04 -15.52
N HIS A 254 -2.06 0.32 -16.63
CA HIS A 254 -1.69 -1.10 -16.76
C HIS A 254 -0.22 -1.33 -17.03
N VAL A 255 0.50 -0.37 -17.60
CA VAL A 255 1.93 -0.53 -17.91
C VAL A 255 2.82 -0.01 -16.79
N LEU A 256 2.40 1.04 -16.08
CA LEU A 256 3.24 1.73 -15.10
C LEU A 256 2.60 1.81 -13.72
N TYR A 257 1.42 2.41 -13.60
CA TYR A 257 0.88 2.87 -12.31
C TYR A 257 0.69 1.76 -11.26
N ILE A 258 0.07 0.64 -11.65
CA ILE A 258 -0.26 -0.46 -10.71
C ILE A 258 0.88 -1.47 -10.51
N LYS A 259 1.99 -1.33 -11.25
CA LYS A 259 3.06 -2.33 -11.27
C LYS A 259 4.01 -2.15 -10.11
N SER A 260 4.25 -3.22 -9.36
CA SER A 260 5.13 -3.16 -8.18
C SER A 260 6.54 -2.73 -8.55
N HIS A 261 7.10 -3.24 -9.65
CA HIS A 261 8.44 -2.88 -10.08
C HIS A 261 8.60 -1.40 -10.45
N ALA A 262 7.49 -0.69 -10.74
CA ALA A 262 7.49 0.73 -11.04
C ALA A 262 7.37 1.63 -9.79
N ARG A 263 7.07 1.07 -8.62
CA ARG A 263 6.80 1.84 -7.37
C ARG A 263 7.70 1.45 -6.19
N TYR A 264 8.60 0.48 -6.38
CA TYR A 264 9.43 -0.05 -5.29
C TYR A 264 10.48 0.97 -4.76
N ALA A 265 10.90 1.94 -5.58
CA ALA A 265 11.89 2.94 -5.18
C ALA A 265 11.44 3.72 -3.94
N THR A 266 10.18 4.19 -3.93
CA THR A 266 9.59 4.94 -2.82
C THR A 266 9.62 4.14 -1.52
N TYR A 267 9.28 2.85 -1.59
CA TYR A 267 9.36 1.95 -0.44
C TYR A 267 10.81 1.81 0.07
N LEU A 268 11.79 1.67 -0.82
CA LEU A 268 13.21 1.57 -0.44
C LEU A 268 13.75 2.85 0.19
N VAL A 269 13.30 4.03 -0.26
CA VAL A 269 13.60 5.30 0.43
C VAL A 269 13.04 5.25 1.86
N GLY A 270 11.82 4.73 2.04
CA GLY A 270 11.26 4.45 3.36
C GLY A 270 12.15 3.55 4.21
N VAL A 271 12.62 2.44 3.64
CA VAL A 271 13.56 1.52 4.31
C VAL A 271 14.84 2.23 4.77
N LEU A 272 15.44 3.06 3.91
CA LEU A 272 16.62 3.85 4.27
C LEU A 272 16.34 4.77 5.47
N PHE A 273 15.20 5.47 5.47
CA PHE A 273 14.80 6.30 6.61
C PHE A 273 14.51 5.49 7.87
N GLY A 274 13.97 4.28 7.74
CA GLY A 274 13.81 3.34 8.85
C GLY A 274 15.17 2.91 9.45
N PHE A 275 16.19 2.73 8.60
CA PHE A 275 17.56 2.45 9.06
C PHE A 275 18.16 3.63 9.82
N ILE A 276 18.04 4.84 9.27
CA ILE A 276 18.50 6.07 9.92
C ILE A 276 17.79 6.24 11.27
N PHE A 277 16.46 6.09 11.30
CA PHE A 277 15.67 6.18 12.53
C PHE A 277 16.13 5.17 13.58
N ALA A 278 16.30 3.90 13.21
CA ALA A 278 16.75 2.87 14.13
C ALA A 278 18.14 3.16 14.71
N LYS A 279 19.06 3.69 13.90
CA LYS A 279 20.39 4.10 14.34
C LYS A 279 20.33 5.25 15.34
N TYR A 280 19.61 6.33 15.03
CA TYR A 280 19.46 7.48 15.92
C TYR A 280 18.74 7.12 17.23
N LYS A 281 17.76 6.21 17.16
CA LYS A 281 17.08 5.67 18.34
C LYS A 281 18.03 4.89 19.24
N ALA A 282 18.88 4.02 18.67
CA ALA A 282 19.89 3.28 19.43
C ALA A 282 20.93 4.21 20.08
N GLU A 283 21.25 5.35 19.45
CA GLU A 283 22.17 6.35 20.00
C GLU A 283 21.52 7.32 21.01
N GLY A 284 20.21 7.22 21.27
CA GLY A 284 19.48 8.15 22.15
C GLY A 284 19.34 9.57 21.59
N LYS A 285 19.54 9.75 20.28
CA LYS A 285 19.67 11.05 19.60
C LYS A 285 18.42 11.51 18.86
N LEU A 286 17.25 10.96 19.18
CA LEU A 286 15.99 11.32 18.51
C LEU A 286 15.63 12.81 18.64
N ASN A 287 16.12 13.49 19.69
CA ASN A 287 15.88 14.92 19.94
C ASN A 287 17.02 15.83 19.45
N THR A 288 18.03 15.27 18.76
CA THR A 288 19.20 16.02 18.30
C THR A 288 19.35 15.90 16.78
N VAL A 289 19.17 17.00 16.06
CA VAL A 289 19.61 17.12 14.67
C VAL A 289 21.14 17.22 14.69
N SER A 290 21.82 16.08 14.71
CA SER A 290 23.28 16.11 14.66
C SER A 290 23.70 16.67 13.31
N LYS A 291 24.66 17.61 13.30
CA LYS A 291 25.31 18.10 12.08
C LYS A 291 26.14 16.97 11.48
N VAL A 292 25.52 15.98 10.86
CA VAL A 292 26.25 14.93 10.12
C VAL A 292 26.80 15.58 8.86
N ARG A 293 28.13 15.68 8.77
CA ARG A 293 28.82 15.73 7.47
C ARG A 293 28.57 14.38 6.80
N LEU A 294 27.78 14.40 5.73
CA LEU A 294 27.60 13.28 4.80
C LEU A 294 28.94 12.84 4.21
#